data_AF-A0A8W8MIG4-F1
#
_entry.id   AF-A0A8W8MIG4-F1
#
_cell.length_a   1.000
_cell.length_b   1.000
_cell.length_c   1.000
_cell.angle_alpha   90.00
_cell.angle_beta   90.00
_cell.angle_gamma   90.00
#
_symmetry.space_group_name_H-M   'P 1'
#
loop_
_entity.id
_entity.type
_entity.pdbx_description
1 polymer ?
#
loop_
_entity_poly.entity_id
_entity_poly.type
_entity_poly.pdbx_seq_one_letter_code
_entity_poly.pdbx_strand_id
1 'polypeptide(L)' 'MLLAFLFHAEEEIMKMSFRALNTVESVKEWAEKNGLNNHPLVVEKLEELRAERVDISVDNDDEVIRMKVDTGKEQSEG' A
#
# COMPACT_ATOMS: atom_id res chain seq x y z
N MET A 1 -35.46 9.18 -7.37
CA MET A 1 -35.03 8.12 -6.42
C MET A 1 -34.36 6.92 -7.09
N LEU A 2 -34.84 6.41 -8.23
CA LEU A 2 -34.25 5.23 -8.90
C LEU A 2 -32.76 5.38 -9.29
N LEU A 3 -32.36 6.55 -9.79
CA LEU A 3 -30.97 6.80 -10.20
C LEU A 3 -29.98 6.68 -9.03
N ALA A 4 -30.32 7.21 -7.84
CA ALA A 4 -29.44 7.14 -6.68
C ALA A 4 -29.21 5.70 -6.16
N PHE A 5 -30.25 4.85 -6.25
CA PHE A 5 -30.11 3.43 -5.92
C PHE A 5 -29.23 2.67 -6.91
N LEU A 6 -29.31 2.98 -8.21
CA LEU A 6 -28.46 2.37 -9.23
C LEU A 6 -26.99 2.75 -9.03
N PHE A 7 -26.69 4.03 -8.78
CA PHE A 7 -25.33 4.47 -8.48
C PHE A 7 -24.76 3.78 -7.23
N HIS A 8 -25.56 3.61 -6.18
CA HIS A 8 -25.11 2.92 -4.97
C HIS A 8 -24.84 1.43 -5.20
N ALA A 9 -25.69 0.75 -5.98
CA ALA A 9 -25.48 -0.66 -6.33
C ALA A 9 -24.22 -0.87 -7.18
N GLU A 10 -23.96 0.01 -8.16
CA GLU A 10 -22.74 -0.03 -8.97
C GLU A 10 -21.47 0.20 -8.13
N GLU A 11 -21.52 1.13 -7.18
CA GLU A 11 -20.43 1.38 -6.24
C GLU A 11 -20.11 0.15 -5.38
N GLU A 12 -21.13 -0.49 -4.80
CA GLU A 12 -20.93 -1.68 -3.94
C GLU A 12 -20.38 -2.88 -4.72
N ILE A 13 -20.82 -3.08 -5.98
CA ILE A 13 -20.27 -4.11 -6.87
C ILE A 13 -18.77 -3.85 -7.15
N MET A 14 -18.41 -2.59 -7.37
CA MET A 14 -17.02 -2.20 -7.59
C MET A 14 -16.16 -2.44 -6.34
N LYS A 15 -16.63 -2.05 -5.16
CA LYS A 15 -15.94 -2.32 -3.89
C LYS A 15 -15.77 -3.81 -3.61
N MET A 16 -16.77 -4.64 -3.91
CA MET A 16 -16.65 -6.09 -3.80
C MET A 16 -15.55 -6.64 -4.72
N SER A 17 -15.45 -6.11 -5.94
CA SER A 17 -14.40 -6.49 -6.89
C SER A 17 -13.00 -6.14 -6.36
N PHE A 18 -12.85 -4.98 -5.72
CA PHE A 18 -11.58 -4.56 -5.12
C PHE A 18 -11.12 -5.39 -3.93
N ARG A 19 -12.02 -6.07 -3.21
CA ARG A 19 -11.62 -6.99 -2.13
C ARG A 19 -10.79 -8.17 -2.63
N ALA A 20 -10.95 -8.55 -3.90
CA ALA A 20 -10.12 -9.59 -4.51
C ALA A 20 -8.78 -9.06 -5.04
N LEU A 21 -8.62 -7.73 -5.15
CA LEU A 21 -7.44 -7.09 -5.71
C LEU A 21 -6.55 -6.56 -4.59
N ASN A 22 -5.53 -7.35 -4.25
CA ASN A 22 -4.60 -7.05 -3.15
C ASN A 22 -3.29 -6.40 -3.61
N THR A 23 -3.15 -6.09 -4.90
CA THR A 23 -1.92 -5.48 -5.43
C THR A 23 -2.24 -4.30 -6.33
N VAL A 24 -1.34 -3.32 -6.34
CA VAL A 24 -1.41 -2.14 -7.21
C VAL A 24 -1.52 -2.54 -8.69
N GLU A 25 -0.82 -3.61 -9.10
CA GLU A 25 -0.83 -4.09 -10.48
C GLU A 25 -2.19 -4.68 -10.85
N SER A 26 -2.76 -5.54 -10.00
CA SER A 26 -4.08 -6.14 -10.23
C SER A 26 -5.19 -5.07 -10.28
N VAL A 27 -5.11 -4.02 -9.47
CA VAL A 27 -6.07 -2.90 -9.50
C VAL A 27 -5.94 -2.11 -10.82
N LYS A 28 -4.71 -1.84 -11.29
CA LYS A 28 -4.48 -1.15 -12.56
C LYS A 28 -4.99 -1.94 -13.76
N GLU A 29 -4.69 -3.24 -13.84
CA GLU A 29 -5.18 -4.09 -14.93
C GLU A 29 -6.71 -4.17 -14.95
N TRP A 30 -7.33 -4.28 -13.77
CA TRP A 30 -8.79 -4.29 -13.66
C TRP A 30 -9.37 -2.94 -14.12
N ALA A 31 -8.78 -1.82 -13.69
CA ALA A 31 -9.23 -0.49 -14.10
C ALA A 31 -9.10 -0.28 -15.62
N GLU A 32 -8.02 -0.76 -16.23
CA GLU A 32 -7.79 -0.65 -17.67
C GLU A 32 -8.82 -1.46 -18.45
N LYS A 33 -9.06 -2.71 -18.05
CA LYS A 33 -10.07 -3.59 -18.67
C LYS A 33 -11.48 -3.02 -18.62
N ASN A 34 -11.80 -2.24 -17.58
CA ASN A 34 -13.11 -1.63 -17.40
C ASN A 34 -13.18 -0.17 -17.89
N GLY A 35 -12.08 0.41 -18.37
CA GLY A 35 -12.03 1.82 -18.78
C GLY A 35 -12.17 2.82 -17.62
N LEU A 36 -11.82 2.41 -16.41
CA LEU A 36 -12.04 3.14 -15.15
C LEU A 36 -10.73 3.70 -14.55
N ASN A 37 -9.70 3.91 -15.36
CA ASN A 37 -8.37 4.34 -14.90
C ASN A 37 -8.37 5.60 -14.01
N ASN A 38 -9.32 6.50 -14.21
CA ASN A 38 -9.46 7.74 -13.43
C ASN A 38 -10.69 7.73 -12.52
N HIS A 39 -11.31 6.57 -12.28
CA HIS A 39 -12.48 6.47 -11.42
C HIS A 39 -12.07 6.74 -9.95
N PRO A 40 -12.81 7.58 -9.20
CA PRO A 40 -12.45 7.93 -7.83
C PRO A 40 -12.17 6.73 -6.93
N LEU A 41 -13.00 5.68 -7.02
CA LEU A 41 -12.83 4.47 -6.22
C LEU A 41 -11.57 3.66 -6.58
N VAL A 42 -11.12 3.71 -7.85
CA VAL A 42 -9.86 3.08 -8.27
C VAL A 42 -8.67 3.82 -7.65
N VAL A 43 -8.72 5.16 -7.64
CA VAL A 43 -7.69 5.99 -7.03
C VAL A 43 -7.61 5.74 -5.53
N GLU A 44 -8.74 5.76 -4.83
CA GLU A 44 -8.83 5.48 -3.39
C GLU A 44 -8.21 4.11 -3.03
N LYS A 45 -8.56 3.05 -3.78
CA LYS A 45 -8.00 1.71 -3.56
C LYS A 45 -6.50 1.65 -3.80
N LEU A 46 -5.98 2.37 -4.79
CA LEU A 46 -4.55 2.45 -5.07
C LEU A 46 -3.78 3.20 -3.98
N GLU A 47 -4.38 4.22 -3.37
CA GLU A 47 -3.82 4.93 -2.23
C GLU A 47 -3.81 4.06 -0.97
N GLU A 48 -4.90 3.34 -0.68
CA GLU A 48 -4.99 2.38 0.42
C GLU A 48 -3.87 1.33 0.35
N LEU A 49 -3.68 0.71 -0.82
CA LEU A 49 -2.62 -0.29 -1.04
C LEU A 49 -1.20 0.31 -0.92
N ARG A 50 -1.04 1.61 -1.16
CA ARG A 50 0.24 2.30 -0.96
C ARG A 50 0.48 2.62 0.51
N ALA A 51 -0.56 3.07 1.23
CA ALA A 51 -0.50 3.40 2.65
C ALA A 51 -0.22 2.16 3.50
N GLU A 52 -0.90 1.04 3.25
CA GLU A 52 -0.67 -0.23 3.95
C GLU A 52 0.78 -0.73 3.81
N ARG A 53 1.46 -0.38 2.71
CA ARG A 53 2.87 -0.73 2.48
C ARG A 53 3.85 0.15 3.25
N VAL A 54 3.43 1.34 3.69
CA VAL A 54 4.27 2.31 4.42
C VAL A 54 4.24 2.03 5.92
N ASP A 55 3.11 1.57 6.48
CA ASP A 55 2.96 1.28 7.91
C ASP A 55 3.90 0.16 8.43
N ILE A 56 4.51 -0.64 7.57
CA ILE A 56 5.51 -1.66 7.98
C ILE A 56 6.90 -1.02 8.22
N SER A 57 7.09 0.26 7.87
CA SER A 57 8.39 0.95 7.92
C SER A 57 8.50 2.07 8.95
N VAL A 58 7.47 2.33 9.77
CA VAL A 58 7.47 3.44 10.73
C VAL A 58 7.64 2.99 12.19
N ASP A 59 7.76 1.69 12.46
CA ASP A 59 8.02 1.15 13.81
C ASP A 59 9.43 0.53 13.99
N ASN A 60 10.41 0.84 13.12
CA ASN A 60 11.79 0.34 13.29
C ASN A 60 12.90 1.35 12.94
N ASP A 61 12.62 2.66 12.91
CA ASP A 61 13.64 3.68 12.58
C ASP A 61 13.81 4.79 13.63
N ASP A 62 13.40 4.54 14.88
CA ASP A 62 13.87 5.32 16.03
C ASP A 62 14.40 4.36 17.11
N GLU A 63 15.71 4.49 17.40
CA GLU A 63 16.47 3.76 18.43
C GLU A 63 17.17 2.45 18.02
N VAL A 64 18.17 2.51 17.13
CA VAL A 64 19.56 2.12 17.53
C VAL A 64 20.56 3.02 16.81
N ILE A 65 21.09 3.93 17.59
CA ILE A 65 22.19 4.85 17.29
C ILE A 65 23.36 4.12 16.62
N ARG A 66 23.85 4.74 15.54
CA ARG A 66 25.17 4.49 14.95
C ARG A 66 26.25 4.46 16.02
N MET A 67 26.72 3.27 16.39
CA MET A 67 28.04 3.09 17.00
C MET A 67 28.84 2.13 16.12
N LYS A 68 29.23 2.62 14.93
CA LYS A 68 30.45 2.11 14.29
C LYS A 68 31.60 2.87 14.93
N VAL A 69 32.60 2.16 15.43
CA VAL A 69 34.05 2.40 15.25
C VAL A 69 34.84 1.75 16.41
N ASP A 70 35.75 0.86 15.99
CA ASP A 70 36.91 0.28 16.68
C ASP A 70 36.75 -0.73 17.83
N THR A 71 36.82 -2.02 17.47
CA THR A 71 37.65 -2.97 18.24
C THR A 71 38.34 -3.92 17.27
N GLY A 72 39.34 -3.40 16.55
CA GLY A 72 40.32 -4.20 15.82
C GLY A 72 41.70 -3.96 16.41
N LYS A 73 42.29 -5.01 16.99
CA LYS A 73 43.67 -5.14 17.50
C LYS A 73 44.06 -4.28 18.70
N GLU A 74 44.29 -4.94 19.83
CA GLU A 74 45.62 -4.93 20.46
C GLU A 74 45.98 -6.38 20.84
N GLN A 75 47.05 -6.87 20.22
CA GLN A 75 47.85 -7.97 20.72
C GLN A 75 48.74 -7.41 21.84
N SER A 76 49.15 -8.30 22.75
CA SER A 76 50.37 -8.22 23.56
C SER A 76 50.20 -7.59 24.94
N GLU A 77 50.14 -8.44 25.97
CA GLU A 77 51.04 -8.30 27.12
C GLU A 77 51.59 -9.69 27.47
N GLY A 78 52.90 -9.76 27.60
CA GLY A 78 53.66 -10.94 28.04
C GLY A 78 53.79 -11.02 29.55
#